data_AF-A0A953BHI1-F1
#
_entry.id   AF-A0A953BHI1-F1
#
_cell.length_a   1.000
_cell.length_b   1.000
_cell.length_c   1.000
_cell.angle_alpha   90.00
_cell.angle_beta   90.00
_cell.angle_gamma   90.00
#
_symmetry.space_group_name_H-M   'P 1'
#
loop_
_entity.id
_entity.type
_entity.pdbx_description
1 polymer ?
#
loop_
_entity_poly.entity_id
_entity_poly.type
_entity_poly.pdbx_seq_one_letter_code
_entity_poly.pdbx_strand_id
1 'polypeptide(L)'
;MDQQQAKPDGGLTALLDFGFTKFVTLGVVKFVYILGMLLIALAFLGFLISSFSMGTMAVIGALIIGPIAAVLYLLFFRISLELIVILFRIEGNTSKLVEGQNGRGTPPS
;
A
#
# COMPACT_ATOMS: atom_id res chain seq x y z
N MET A 1 -7.38 14.02 38.57
CA MET A 1 -8.31 13.11 37.90
C MET A 1 -7.99 13.19 36.43
N ASP A 2 -7.34 12.14 35.99
CA ASP A 2 -6.55 12.04 34.77
C ASP A 2 -7.40 12.35 33.54
N GLN A 3 -6.96 13.34 32.76
CA GLN A 3 -7.50 13.53 31.42
C GLN A 3 -7.10 12.31 30.59
N GLN A 4 -8.06 11.41 30.42
CA GLN A 4 -7.98 10.23 29.59
C GLN A 4 -7.58 10.67 28.18
N GLN A 5 -6.27 10.61 27.90
CA GLN A 5 -5.75 10.69 26.54
C GLN A 5 -6.36 9.54 25.77
N ALA A 6 -7.35 9.84 24.92
CA ALA A 6 -7.79 8.93 23.87
C ALA A 6 -6.57 8.70 22.97
N LYS A 7 -5.84 7.62 23.25
CA LYS A 7 -4.72 7.14 22.45
C LYS A 7 -5.23 7.09 21.01
N PRO A 8 -4.61 7.82 20.06
CA PRO A 8 -5.02 7.71 18.68
C PRO A 8 -4.74 6.28 18.25
N ASP A 9 -5.80 5.49 18.04
CA ASP A 9 -5.74 4.14 17.50
C ASP A 9 -5.32 4.21 16.03
N GLY A 10 -4.08 4.65 15.78
CA GLY A 10 -3.48 4.84 14.45
C GLY A 10 -2.62 3.67 13.99
N GLY A 11 -2.75 2.52 14.66
CA GLY A 11 -2.06 1.27 14.34
C GLY A 11 -2.97 0.26 13.63
N LEU A 12 -2.40 -0.91 13.28
CA LEU A 12 -3.01 -2.04 12.55
C LEU A 12 -4.48 -2.36 12.92
N THR A 13 -4.92 -2.06 14.15
CA THR A 13 -6.32 -2.17 14.61
C THR A 13 -7.30 -1.37 13.76
N ALA A 14 -6.95 -0.16 13.30
CA ALA A 14 -7.80 0.66 12.44
C ALA A 14 -7.84 0.16 10.97
N LEU A 15 -6.90 -0.71 10.58
CA LEU A 15 -6.87 -1.34 9.25
C LEU A 15 -7.64 -2.67 9.23
N LEU A 16 -7.82 -3.30 10.39
CA LEU A 16 -8.68 -4.48 10.59
C LEU A 16 -10.09 -4.10 11.04
N ASP A 17 -10.46 -2.82 10.94
CA ASP A 17 -11.83 -2.36 11.15
C ASP A 17 -12.68 -2.71 9.91
N PHE A 18 -13.30 -3.89 9.95
CA PHE A 18 -14.22 -4.39 8.91
C PHE A 18 -15.47 -3.51 8.73
N GLY A 19 -15.68 -2.51 9.59
CA GLY A 19 -16.78 -1.54 9.50
C GLY A 19 -16.51 -0.33 8.59
N PHE A 20 -15.30 -0.18 8.02
CA PHE A 20 -14.92 0.94 7.13
C PHE A 20 -15.31 2.34 7.65
N THR A 21 -15.45 2.53 8.97
CA THR A 21 -16.03 3.76 9.54
C THR A 21 -15.04 4.94 9.50
N LYS A 22 -13.76 4.67 9.21
CA LYS A 22 -12.77 5.69 8.83
C LYS A 22 -12.16 5.40 7.46
N PHE A 23 -12.09 6.43 6.62
CA PHE A 23 -11.34 6.43 5.36
C PHE A 23 -9.82 6.41 5.65
N VAL A 24 -9.27 5.24 6.00
CA VAL A 24 -7.83 5.02 6.24
C VAL A 24 -7.12 4.69 4.93
N THR A 25 -7.46 5.39 3.86
CA THR A 25 -7.09 4.98 2.50
C THR A 25 -5.57 4.87 2.30
N LEU A 26 -4.80 5.84 2.81
CA LEU A 26 -3.33 5.76 2.74
C LEU A 26 -2.74 4.65 3.63
N GLY A 27 -3.33 4.38 4.80
CA GLY A 27 -2.84 3.35 5.70
C GLY A 27 -3.08 1.94 5.15
N VAL A 28 -4.23 1.72 4.50
CA VAL A 28 -4.56 0.44 3.84
C VAL A 28 -3.56 0.16 2.72
N VAL A 29 -3.23 1.13 1.87
CA VAL A 29 -2.27 0.92 0.78
C VAL A 29 -0.90 0.51 1.31
N LYS A 30 -0.42 1.13 2.41
CA LYS A 30 0.86 0.72 3.02
C LYS A 30 0.83 -0.73 3.50
N PHE A 31 -0.28 -1.15 4.12
CA PHE A 31 -0.45 -2.54 4.57
C PHE A 31 -0.49 -3.52 3.38
N VAL A 32 -1.25 -3.20 2.34
CA VAL A 32 -1.33 -3.99 1.10
C VAL A 32 0.04 -4.09 0.43
N TYR A 33 0.84 -3.02 0.44
CA TYR A 33 2.20 -3.05 -0.09
C TYR A 33 3.09 -4.07 0.62
N ILE A 34 3.11 -4.03 1.96
CA ILE A 34 3.93 -4.94 2.78
C ILE A 34 3.45 -6.38 2.59
N LEU A 35 2.14 -6.61 2.61
CA LEU A 35 1.56 -7.93 2.42
C LEU A 35 1.87 -8.48 1.03
N GLY A 36 1.69 -7.69 -0.03
CA GLY A 36 2.00 -8.09 -1.40
C GLY A 36 3.48 -8.39 -1.61
N MET A 37 4.37 -7.59 -1.01
CA MET A 37 5.81 -7.87 -1.04
C MET A 37 6.14 -9.22 -0.39
N LEU A 38 5.55 -9.49 0.78
CA LEU A 38 5.73 -10.76 1.48
C LEU A 38 5.20 -11.94 0.64
N LEU A 39 4.03 -11.80 0.03
CA LEU A 39 3.45 -12.84 -0.84
C LEU A 39 4.30 -13.11 -2.08
N ILE A 40 4.86 -12.08 -2.72
CA ILE A 40 5.75 -12.25 -3.88
C ILE A 40 7.04 -12.96 -3.46
N ALA A 41 7.61 -12.61 -2.30
CA ALA A 41 8.79 -13.30 -1.76
C ALA A 41 8.51 -14.78 -1.46
N LEU A 42 7.36 -15.07 -0.85
CA LEU A 42 6.92 -16.45 -0.58
C LEU A 42 6.64 -17.22 -1.87
N ALA A 43 6.02 -16.59 -2.87
CA ALA A 43 5.76 -17.20 -4.17
C ALA A 43 7.08 -17.54 -4.89
N PHE A 44 8.07 -16.64 -4.86
CA PHE A 44 9.41 -16.93 -5.37
C PHE A 44 10.07 -18.10 -4.63
N LEU A 45 9.98 -18.14 -3.30
CA LEU A 45 10.54 -19.23 -2.51
C LEU A 45 9.86 -20.57 -2.83
N GLY A 46 8.53 -20.59 -2.95
CA GLY A 46 7.77 -21.77 -3.35
C GLY A 46 8.09 -22.24 -4.76
N PHE A 47 8.26 -21.30 -5.70
CA PHE A 47 8.70 -21.59 -7.06
C PHE A 47 10.11 -22.20 -7.08
N LEU A 48 11.04 -21.62 -6.31
CA LEU A 48 12.41 -22.13 -6.18
C LEU A 48 12.42 -23.54 -5.60
N ILE A 49 11.66 -23.81 -4.53
CA ILE A 49 11.54 -25.15 -3.94
C ILE A 49 10.95 -26.15 -4.95
N SER A 50 9.90 -25.74 -5.67
CA SER A 50 9.25 -26.58 -6.68
C SER A 50 10.19 -26.95 -7.83
N SER A 51 11.13 -26.05 -8.18
CA SER A 51 12.11 -26.29 -9.25
C SER A 51 13.06 -27.46 -8.97
N PHE A 52 13.29 -27.82 -7.70
CA PHE A 52 14.11 -28.99 -7.34
C PHE A 52 13.51 -30.31 -7.83
N SER A 53 12.18 -30.39 -7.92
CA SER A 53 11.48 -31.58 -8.45
C SER A 53 11.63 -31.76 -9.97
N MET A 54 12.04 -30.71 -10.68
CA MET A 54 12.16 -30.67 -12.14
C MET A 54 13.60 -30.91 -12.63
N GLY A 55 14.58 -30.96 -11.72
CA GLY A 55 15.99 -31.23 -12.00
C GLY A 55 16.90 -30.00 -12.03
N THR A 56 18.21 -30.25 -12.15
CA THR A 56 19.26 -29.23 -11.94
C THR A 56 19.14 -28.01 -12.86
N MET A 57 18.80 -28.21 -14.14
CA MET A 57 18.65 -27.10 -15.09
C MET A 57 17.51 -26.16 -14.72
N ALA A 58 16.41 -26.69 -14.16
CA ALA A 58 15.29 -25.89 -13.70
C ALA A 58 15.66 -25.04 -12.48
N VAL A 59 16.43 -25.59 -11.53
CA VAL A 59 16.93 -24.86 -10.35
C VAL A 59 17.85 -23.71 -10.75
N ILE A 60 18.79 -23.96 -11.68
CA ILE A 60 19.69 -22.92 -12.19
C ILE A 60 18.88 -21.82 -12.90
N GLY A 61 17.91 -22.21 -13.73
CA GLY A 61 16.99 -21.28 -14.38
C GLY A 61 16.20 -20.44 -13.36
N ALA A 62 15.69 -21.06 -12.31
CA ALA A 62 14.94 -20.39 -11.25
C ALA A 62 15.80 -19.40 -10.45
N LEU A 63 17.07 -19.69 -10.21
CA LEU A 63 17.99 -18.78 -9.51
C LEU A 63 18.39 -17.55 -10.34
N ILE A 64 18.39 -17.66 -11.67
CA ILE A 64 18.74 -16.53 -12.56
C ILE A 64 17.49 -15.73 -12.93
N ILE A 65 16.47 -16.41 -13.46
CA ILE A 65 15.25 -15.78 -13.98
C ILE A 65 14.29 -15.41 -12.86
N GLY A 66 14.23 -16.21 -11.79
CA GLY A 66 13.26 -16.00 -10.72
C GLY A 66 13.45 -14.68 -9.97
N PRO A 67 14.67 -14.26 -9.56
CA PRO A 67 14.87 -12.95 -8.94
C PRO A 67 14.50 -11.80 -9.88
N ILE A 68 14.82 -11.90 -11.17
CA ILE A 68 14.47 -10.89 -12.17
C ILE A 68 12.95 -10.77 -12.26
N ALA A 69 12.24 -11.90 -12.38
CA ALA A 69 10.79 -11.94 -12.42
C ALA A 69 10.16 -11.39 -11.12
N ALA A 70 10.68 -11.75 -9.95
CA ALA A 70 10.19 -11.27 -8.66
C ALA A 70 10.33 -9.74 -8.52
N VAL A 71 11.47 -9.17 -8.92
CA VAL A 71 11.68 -7.72 -8.94
C VAL A 71 10.74 -7.03 -9.92
N LEU A 72 10.55 -7.59 -11.11
CA LEU A 72 9.59 -7.06 -12.08
C LEU A 72 8.15 -7.07 -11.51
N TYR A 73 7.73 -8.16 -10.89
CA TYR A 73 6.42 -8.23 -10.22
C TYR A 73 6.28 -7.19 -9.09
N LEU A 74 7.32 -7.01 -8.27
CA LEU A 74 7.33 -5.98 -7.23
C LEU A 74 7.23 -4.57 -7.83
N LEU A 75 7.92 -4.30 -8.94
CA LEU A 75 7.88 -3.02 -9.63
C LEU A 75 6.48 -2.73 -10.18
N PHE A 76 5.87 -3.69 -10.89
CA PHE A 76 4.49 -3.56 -11.37
C PHE A 76 3.50 -3.33 -10.23
N PHE A 77 3.66 -4.07 -9.13
CA PHE A 77 2.81 -3.91 -7.95
C PHE A 77 2.99 -2.52 -7.31
N ARG A 78 4.23 -2.03 -7.22
CA ARG A 78 4.55 -0.69 -6.71
C ARG A 78 3.90 0.40 -7.54
N ILE A 79 4.04 0.33 -8.87
CA ILE A 79 3.41 1.28 -9.80
C ILE A 79 1.88 1.25 -9.65
N SER A 80 1.29 0.06 -9.56
CA SER A 80 -0.16 -0.10 -9.40
C SER A 80 -0.68 0.57 -8.12
N LEU A 81 0.01 0.35 -6.99
CA LEU A 81 -0.35 0.98 -5.72
C LEU A 81 -0.12 2.49 -5.72
N GLU A 82 0.94 2.95 -6.38
CA GLU A 82 1.22 4.37 -6.54
C GLU A 82 0.11 5.07 -7.33
N LEU A 83 -0.40 4.47 -8.40
CA LEU A 83 -1.55 4.97 -9.14
C LEU A 83 -2.80 5.04 -8.25
N ILE A 84 -3.08 4.00 -7.46
CA ILE A 84 -4.20 3.98 -6.53
C ILE A 84 -4.09 5.13 -5.50
N VAL A 85 -2.91 5.32 -4.90
CA VAL A 85 -2.67 6.39 -3.93
C VAL A 85 -2.85 7.77 -4.56
N ILE A 86 -2.35 7.97 -5.78
CA ILE A 86 -2.50 9.23 -6.51
C ILE A 86 -3.98 9.55 -6.73
N LEU A 87 -4.79 8.58 -7.17
CA LEU A 87 -6.23 8.78 -7.37
C LEU A 87 -6.93 9.22 -6.08
N PHE A 88 -6.66 8.55 -4.96
CA PHE A 88 -7.25 8.94 -3.67
C PHE A 88 -6.73 10.28 -3.15
N ARG A 89 -5.48 10.65 -3.46
CA ARG A 89 -4.93 11.95 -3.05
C ARG A 89 -5.60 13.11 -3.78
N ILE A 90 -6.07 12.91 -5.01
CA ILE A 90 -6.79 13.93 -5.77
C ILE A 90 -8.12 14.29 -5.08
N GLU A 91 -8.87 13.29 -4.62
CA GLU A 91 -10.14 13.49 -3.90
C GLU A 91 -9.96 14.35 -2.64
N GLY A 92 -8.90 14.10 -1.87
CA GLY A 92 -8.60 14.86 -0.65
C GLY A 92 -8.16 16.32 -0.89
N ASN A 93 -7.61 16.64 -2.05
CA ASN A 93 -7.11 17.99 -2.34
C ASN A 93 -8.19 18.94 -2.89
N THR A 94 -9.22 18.41 -3.55
CA THR A 94 -10.34 19.21 -4.08
C THR A 94 -11.13 19.91 -2.98
N SER A 95 -11.32 19.27 -1.82
CA SER A 95 -11.98 19.92 -0.66
C SER A 95 -11.25 21.18 -0.16
N LYS A 96 -9.92 21.22 -0.25
CA LYS A 96 -9.12 22.38 0.21
C LYS A 96 -9.13 23.55 -0.78
N LEU A 97 -9.40 23.28 -2.06
CA LEU A 97 -9.44 24.31 -3.10
C LEU A 97 -10.72 25.17 -3.03
N VAL A 98 -11.84 24.60 -2.57
CA VAL A 98 -13.10 25.34 -2.36
C VAL A 98 -13.01 26.26 -1.13
N GLU A 99 -12.33 25.82 -0.07
CA GLU A 99 -12.18 26.60 1.16
C GLU A 99 -11.24 27.80 1.00
N GLY A 100 -10.18 27.67 0.19
CA GLY A 100 -9.29 28.78 -0.17
C GLY A 100 -9.91 29.84 -1.10
N GLN A 101 -11.09 29.57 -1.67
CA GLN A 101 -11.83 30.50 -2.54
C GLN A 101 -12.81 31.39 -1.74
N ASN A 102 -13.33 30.90 -0.61
CA ASN A 102 -14.25 31.65 0.26
C ASN A 102 -13.56 32.72 1.13
N GLY A 103 -12.25 32.59 1.39
CA GLY A 103 -11.49 33.53 2.22
C GLY A 103 -11.00 34.81 1.53
N ARG A 104 -11.23 34.98 0.21
CA ARG A 104 -10.84 36.19 -0.55
C ARG A 104 -12.01 37.12 -0.90
N GLY A 105 -13.22 36.82 -0.43
CA GLY A 105 -14.39 37.69 -0.58
C GLY A 105 -14.49 38.69 0.57
N THR A 106 -14.08 39.94 0.30
CA THR A 106 -14.44 41.21 0.99
C THR A 106 -13.98 41.47 2.43
N PRO A 107 -13.09 42.47 2.65
CA PRO A 107 -12.96 43.18 3.93
C PRO A 107 -14.20 44.06 4.20
N PRO A 108 -14.72 44.11 5.45
CA PRO A 108 -15.79 45.03 5.82
C PRO A 108 -15.27 46.47 5.91
N SER A 109 -15.97 47.38 5.21
CA SER A 109 -15.85 48.84 5.26
C SER A 109 -16.33 49.44 6.57
#